data_AF-E0SGI0-F1
#
_entry.id   AF-E0SGI0-F1
#
_cell.length_a   1.000
_cell.length_b   1.000
_cell.length_c   1.000
_cell.angle_alpha   90.00
_cell.angle_beta   90.00
_cell.angle_gamma   90.00
#
_symmetry.space_group_name_H-M   'P 1'
#
loop_
_entity.id
_entity.type
_entity.pdbx_description
1 polymer ?
#
loop_
_entity_poly.entity_id
_entity_poly.type
_entity_poly.pdbx_seq_one_letter_code
_entity_poly.pdbx_strand_id
1 'polypeptide(L)' 'MHWDQHAKDFKHEPVDKILLYRHGPGGDIAALIDADTLAVATDTALTLALPCLDLNQPAQIAVFIRDWLRRRTGAAGD' A
#
# COMPACT_ATOMS: atom_id res chain seq x y z
N MET A 1 -3.34 -23.38 -15.84
CA MET A 1 -2.59 -22.94 -14.64
C MET A 1 -3.34 -21.74 -14.08
N HIS A 2 -4.00 -21.92 -12.93
CA HIS A 2 -4.81 -20.89 -12.26
C HIS A 2 -3.89 -20.15 -11.28
N TRP A 3 -3.44 -18.94 -11.64
CA TRP A 3 -2.63 -18.09 -10.76
C TRP A 3 -3.47 -17.12 -9.91
N ASP A 4 -4.79 -17.11 -10.07
CA ASP A 4 -5.67 -16.11 -9.45
C ASP A 4 -6.05 -16.38 -7.98
N GLN A 5 -5.75 -17.56 -7.43
CA GLN A 5 -6.18 -17.89 -6.08
C GLN A 5 -5.29 -17.25 -5.00
N HIS A 6 -3.97 -17.23 -5.22
CA HIS A 6 -3.02 -16.81 -4.17
C HIS A 6 -2.93 -15.30 -3.95
N ALA A 7 -3.26 -14.46 -4.94
CA ALA A 7 -3.19 -13.00 -4.80
C ALA A 7 -4.32 -12.42 -3.92
N LYS A 8 -5.40 -13.18 -3.70
CA LYS A 8 -6.53 -12.73 -2.85
C LYS A 8 -6.30 -13.00 -1.37
N ASP A 9 -5.50 -14.02 -1.03
CA ASP A 9 -5.31 -14.45 0.35
C ASP A 9 -4.43 -13.47 1.16
N PHE A 10 -3.58 -12.68 0.50
CA PHE A 10 -2.74 -11.66 1.14
C PHE A 10 -3.44 -10.33 1.43
N LYS A 11 -4.69 -10.14 0.99
CA LYS A 11 -5.34 -8.82 1.09
C LYS A 11 -5.58 -8.38 2.53
N HIS A 12 -5.77 -9.32 3.46
CA HIS A 12 -6.16 -9.03 4.85
C HIS A 12 -5.19 -9.59 5.91
N GLU A 13 -3.95 -9.89 5.53
CA GLU A 13 -2.95 -10.23 6.53
C GLU A 13 -2.65 -9.00 7.41
N PRO A 14 -2.54 -9.15 8.75
CA PRO A 14 -2.28 -8.06 9.69
C PRO A 14 -0.81 -7.61 9.63
N VAL A 15 -0.42 -7.16 8.45
CA VAL A 15 0.93 -6.72 8.11
C VAL A 15 0.79 -5.37 7.41
N ASP A 16 1.52 -4.40 7.98
CA ASP A 16 1.70 -3.07 7.41
C ASP A 16 2.04 -3.15 5.91
N LYS A 17 1.21 -2.55 5.06
CA LYS A 17 1.32 -2.68 3.61
C LYS A 17 1.12 -1.36 2.86
N ILE A 18 1.70 -1.30 1.67
CA ILE A 18 1.40 -0.27 0.68
C ILE A 18 0.44 -0.91 -0.33
N LEU A 19 -0.79 -0.39 -0.44
CA LEU A 19 -1.77 -0.89 -1.39
C LEU A 19 -1.39 -0.42 -2.80
N LEU A 20 -1.19 -1.37 -3.72
CA LEU A 20 -1.00 -1.08 -5.13
C LEU A 20 -2.37 -0.95 -5.82
N TYR A 21 -2.66 0.23 -6.38
CA TYR A 21 -3.90 0.48 -7.13
C TYR A 21 -3.62 1.10 -8.49
N ARG A 22 -3.98 0.38 -9.56
CA ARG A 22 -4.00 0.89 -10.93
C ARG A 22 -5.43 1.08 -11.35
N HIS A 23 -5.78 2.27 -11.85
CA HIS A 23 -7.14 2.53 -12.32
C HIS A 23 -7.46 1.65 -13.53
N GLY A 24 -8.53 0.87 -13.42
CA GLY A 24 -8.98 -0.10 -14.41
C GLY A 24 -10.37 -0.61 -14.02
N PRO A 25 -10.93 -1.62 -14.71
CA PRO A 25 -12.28 -2.15 -14.43
C PRO A 25 -12.43 -2.87 -13.07
N GLY A 26 -11.52 -2.65 -12.12
CA GLY A 26 -11.45 -3.32 -10.83
C GLY A 26 -11.79 -2.40 -9.66
N GLY A 27 -13.09 -2.23 -9.40
CA GLY A 27 -13.64 -1.89 -8.09
C GLY A 27 -13.31 -0.51 -7.49
N ASP A 28 -14.07 -0.18 -6.44
CA ASP A 28 -13.84 0.98 -5.59
C ASP A 28 -12.63 0.74 -4.69
N ILE A 29 -11.65 1.63 -4.75
CA ILE A 29 -10.43 1.55 -3.93
C ILE A 29 -10.75 1.58 -2.43
N ALA A 30 -11.85 2.22 -2.02
CA ALA A 30 -12.24 2.28 -0.62
C ALA A 30 -12.48 0.88 -0.02
N ALA A 31 -12.93 -0.09 -0.84
CA ALA A 31 -13.13 -1.47 -0.40
C ALA A 31 -11.83 -2.28 -0.28
N LEU A 32 -10.71 -1.76 -0.76
CA LEU A 32 -9.39 -2.40 -0.70
C LEU A 32 -8.51 -1.88 0.44
N ILE A 33 -8.86 -0.72 1.01
CA ILE A 33 -8.13 -0.11 2.12
C ILE A 33 -8.60 -0.74 3.43
N ASP A 34 -7.64 -1.17 4.25
CA ASP A 34 -7.87 -1.73 5.58
C ASP A 34 -6.98 -1.08 6.64
N ALA A 35 -7.07 -1.56 7.88
CA ALA A 35 -6.38 -0.99 9.05
C ALA A 35 -4.85 -1.05 8.92
N ASP A 36 -4.32 -1.98 8.14
CA ASP A 36 -2.88 -2.19 7.97
C ASP A 36 -2.34 -1.46 6.72
N THR A 37 -3.21 -0.74 5.99
CA THR A 37 -2.81 0.02 4.80
C THR A 37 -2.16 1.35 5.20
N LEU A 38 -0.86 1.46 4.97
CA LEU A 38 -0.07 2.66 5.30
C LEU A 38 -0.17 3.77 4.26
N ALA A 39 -0.28 3.39 2.98
CA ALA A 39 -0.30 4.28 1.83
C ALA A 39 -0.87 3.55 0.62
N VAL A 40 -1.30 4.32 -0.38
CA VAL A 40 -1.71 3.82 -1.70
C VAL A 40 -0.69 4.24 -2.74
N ALA A 41 -0.11 3.28 -3.47
CA ALA A 41 0.69 3.56 -4.67
C ALA A 41 -0.21 3.46 -5.90
N THR A 42 -0.35 4.55 -6.65
CA THR A 42 -1.27 4.63 -7.79
C THR A 42 -0.73 5.47 -8.95
N ASP A 43 -1.21 5.18 -10.15
CA ASP A 43 -0.94 5.93 -11.38
C ASP A 43 -2.04 6.97 -11.70
N THR A 44 -3.02 7.13 -10.82
CA THR A 44 -4.15 8.05 -10.99
C THR A 44 -4.27 8.97 -9.78
N ALA A 45 -4.69 10.22 -9.98
CA ALA A 45 -4.92 11.15 -8.89
C ALA A 45 -6.14 10.71 -8.05
N LEU A 46 -5.94 10.44 -6.76
CA LEU A 46 -6.97 10.03 -5.81
C LEU A 46 -6.97 10.95 -4.59
N THR A 47 -8.16 11.27 -4.08
CA THR A 47 -8.34 11.98 -2.81
C THR A 47 -8.65 10.97 -1.72
N LEU A 48 -7.63 10.63 -0.92
CA LEU A 48 -7.73 9.65 0.18
C LEU A 48 -7.23 10.27 1.48
N ALA A 49 -7.66 9.72 2.61
CA ALA A 49 -7.13 10.08 3.93
C ALA A 49 -5.70 9.54 4.16
N LEU A 50 -5.29 8.55 3.35
CA LEU A 50 -3.95 7.95 3.37
C LEU A 50 -3.03 8.65 2.37
N PRO A 51 -1.70 8.61 2.59
CA PRO A 51 -0.73 9.06 1.60
C PRO A 51 -0.91 8.37 0.24
N CYS A 52 -0.95 9.17 -0.82
CA CYS A 52 -0.92 8.69 -2.21
C CYS A 52 0.50 8.84 -2.76
N LEU A 53 1.12 7.73 -3.17
CA LEU A 53 2.43 7.66 -3.80
C LEU A 53 2.27 7.47 -5.30
N ASP A 54 3.14 8.10 -6.10
CA ASP A 54 3.17 7.87 -7.54
C ASP A 54 3.76 6.47 -7.79
N LEU A 55 2.93 5.59 -8.33
CA LEU A 55 3.30 4.23 -8.68
C LEU A 55 4.50 4.17 -9.64
N ASN A 56 4.64 5.18 -10.49
CA ASN A 56 5.71 5.24 -11.48
C ASN A 56 7.00 5.88 -10.95
N GLN A 57 7.06 6.20 -9.65
CA GLN A 57 8.23 6.81 -8.99
C GLN A 57 8.81 5.88 -7.89
N PRO A 58 9.55 4.81 -8.25
CA PRO A 58 10.10 3.85 -7.28
C PRO A 58 10.94 4.48 -6.17
N ALA A 59 11.67 5.56 -6.47
CA ALA A 59 12.48 6.28 -5.48
C ALA A 59 11.62 6.89 -4.36
N GLN A 60 10.43 7.41 -4.68
CA GLN A 60 9.49 7.96 -3.70
C GLN A 60 8.99 6.85 -2.77
N ILE A 61 8.65 5.70 -3.33
CA ILE A 61 8.20 4.52 -2.58
C ILE A 61 9.30 4.02 -1.65
N ALA A 62 10.55 3.93 -2.14
CA ALA A 62 11.70 3.52 -1.33
C ALA A 62 11.96 4.49 -0.16
N VAL A 63 11.83 5.79 -0.39
CA VAL A 63 11.94 6.82 0.66
C VAL A 63 10.84 6.62 1.71
N PHE A 64 9.58 6.42 1.29
CA PHE A 64 8.48 6.16 2.20
C PHE A 64 8.72 4.93 3.08
N ILE A 65 9.14 3.80 2.48
CA ILE A 65 9.44 2.56 3.21
C ILE A 65 10.56 2.79 4.23
N ARG A 66 11.66 3.44 3.83
CA ARG A 66 12.78 3.75 4.73
C ARG A 66 12.33 4.58 5.93
N ASP A 67 11.54 5.62 5.69
CA ASP A 67 11.11 6.53 6.75
C ASP A 67 10.09 5.87 7.67
N TRP A 68 9.24 4.98 7.14
CA TRP A 68 8.39 4.12 7.95
C TRP A 68 9.21 3.14 8.82
N LEU A 69 10.21 2.44 8.24
CA LEU A 69 11.08 1.53 8.99
C LEU A 69 11.76 2.23 10.16
N ARG A 70 12.29 3.44 9.94
CA ARG A 70 12.94 4.26 10.98
C ARG A 70 11.99 4.56 12.14
N ARG A 71 10.74 4.92 11.85
CA ARG A 71 9.71 5.18 12.87
C ARG A 71 9.37 3.90 13.65
N ARG A 72 9.27 2.76 12.96
CA ARG A 72 8.97 1.47 13.58
C ARG A 72 10.10 0.96 14.47
N THR A 73 11.36 1.10 14.04
CA THR A 73 12.53 0.65 14.81
C THR A 73 12.90 1.62 15.93
N GLY A 74 12.63 2.92 15.77
CA GLY A 74 12.84 3.92 16.82
C GLY A 74 11.86 3.82 17.98
N ALA A 75 10.74 3.12 17.82
CA ALA A 75 9.75 2.88 18.89
C ALA A 75 10.02 1.61 19.72
N ALA A 76 10.97 0.77 19.31
CA ALA A 76 11.30 -0.49 19.97
C ALA A 76 12.59 -0.42 20.83
N GLY A 77 13.11 0.79 21.06
CA GLY A 77 14.37 1.02 21.76
C GLY A 77 14.35 2.28 22.61
N ASP A 78 13.34 2.39 23.48
CA ASP A 78 13.31 3.25 24.68
C ASP A 78 12.84 2.41 25.88
#